data_AF-A0A6G7MXQ5-F1
#
_entry.id   AF-A0A6G7MXQ5-F1
#
_cell.length_a   1.000
_cell.length_b   1.000
_cell.length_c   1.000
_cell.angle_alpha   90.00
_cell.angle_beta   90.00
_cell.angle_gamma   90.00
#
_symmetry.space_group_name_H-M   'P 1'
#
loop_
_entity.id
_entity.type
_entity.pdbx_description
1 polymer ?
#
loop_
_entity_poly.entity_id
_entity_poly.type
_entity_poly.pdbx_seq_one_letter_code
_entity_poly.pdbx_strand_id
1 'polypeptide(L)'
;MSSVTFLFMFVTILAIVFLLLNFILAPHNPGVKFFIFALVYLLLDLEILVIYPYGISVYDNGIYGLIVVLIFIGIITAGFVFELGKNALKIDSRQSNNYFYKSKKFINMFNEYK
;
A
#
# COMPACT_ATOMS: atom_id res chain seq x y z
N MET A 1 10.20 -30.42 -11.65
CA MET A 1 9.20 -29.33 -11.62
C MET A 1 9.62 -28.28 -12.62
N SER A 2 8.71 -27.71 -13.42
CA SER A 2 9.08 -26.65 -14.35
C SER A 2 9.29 -25.33 -13.59
N SER A 3 10.16 -24.46 -14.11
CA SER A 3 10.40 -23.13 -13.53
C SER A 3 9.10 -22.32 -13.39
N VAL A 4 8.13 -22.56 -14.29
CA VAL A 4 6.78 -21.98 -14.25
C VAL A 4 6.00 -22.47 -13.03
N THR A 5 5.99 -23.78 -12.76
CA THR A 5 5.31 -24.32 -11.57
C THR A 5 5.92 -23.85 -10.25
N PHE A 6 7.24 -23.65 -10.19
CA PHE A 6 7.90 -23.07 -9.02
C PHE A 6 7.49 -21.62 -8.78
N LEU A 7 7.38 -20.82 -9.85
CA LEU A 7 6.95 -19.43 -9.76
C LEU A 7 5.50 -19.31 -9.28
N PHE A 8 4.57 -20.13 -9.80
CA PHE A 8 3.18 -20.13 -9.33
C PHE A 8 3.08 -20.48 -7.85
N MET A 9 3.84 -21.47 -7.38
CA MET A 9 3.89 -21.83 -5.96
C MET A 9 4.43 -20.66 -5.11
N PHE A 10 5.52 -20.03 -5.54
CA PHE A 10 6.11 -18.88 -4.85
C PHE A 10 5.15 -17.69 -4.77
N VAL A 11 4.53 -17.30 -5.88
CA VAL A 11 3.56 -16.19 -5.94
C VAL A 11 2.35 -16.48 -5.05
N THR A 12 1.85 -17.72 -5.06
CA THR A 12 0.71 -18.11 -4.22
C THR A 12 1.06 -18.03 -2.73
N ILE A 13 2.24 -18.50 -2.34
CA ILE A 13 2.72 -18.41 -0.95
C ILE A 13 2.91 -16.95 -0.54
N LEU A 14 3.53 -16.13 -1.40
CA LEU A 14 3.75 -14.71 -1.16
C LEU A 14 2.42 -13.96 -0.96
N ALA A 15 1.43 -14.24 -1.81
CA ALA A 15 0.09 -13.65 -1.73
C ALA A 15 -0.60 -14.00 -0.40
N ILE A 16 -0.51 -15.26 0.03
CA ILE A 16 -1.07 -15.71 1.32
C ILE A 16 -0.37 -15.00 2.50
N VAL A 17 0.96 -14.88 2.46
CA VAL A 17 1.74 -14.19 3.49
C VAL A 17 1.35 -12.72 3.58
N PHE A 18 1.25 -12.02 2.44
CA PHE A 18 0.83 -10.62 2.42
C PHE A 18 -0.60 -10.43 2.90
N LEU A 19 -1.52 -11.32 2.53
CA LEU A 19 -2.90 -11.29 3.01
C LEU A 19 -2.97 -11.46 4.53
N LEU A 20 -2.24 -12.44 5.08
CA LEU A 20 -2.17 -12.67 6.52
C LEU A 20 -1.55 -11.49 7.27
N LEU A 21 -0.47 -10.93 6.74
CA LEU A 21 0.13 -9.72 7.30
C LEU A 21 -0.87 -8.57 7.29
N ASN A 22 -1.57 -8.35 6.19
CA ASN A 22 -2.57 -7.28 6.10
C ASN A 22 -3.68 -7.48 7.12
N PHE A 23 -4.13 -8.72 7.34
CA PHE A 23 -5.16 -9.04 8.32
C PHE A 23 -4.69 -8.84 9.77
N ILE A 24 -3.46 -9.23 10.09
CA ILE A 24 -2.88 -9.07 11.44
C ILE A 24 -2.60 -7.59 11.75
N LEU A 25 -2.10 -6.83 10.77
CA LEU A 25 -1.77 -5.42 10.91
C LEU A 25 -2.99 -4.49 10.74
N ALA A 26 -4.13 -5.01 10.26
CA ALA A 26 -5.33 -4.22 10.05
C ALA A 26 -5.82 -3.63 11.38
N PRO A 27 -5.87 -2.29 11.51
CA PRO A 27 -6.41 -1.67 12.71
C PRO A 27 -7.92 -1.90 12.78
N HIS A 28 -8.42 -2.10 14.00
CA HIS A 28 -9.84 -2.32 14.31
C HIS A 28 -10.77 -1.18 13.82
N ASN A 29 -10.25 0.01 13.48
CA ASN A 29 -10.98 1.07 12.80
C ASN A 29 -10.19 1.55 11.58
N PRO A 30 -10.41 0.98 10.39
CA PRO A 30 -9.66 1.35 9.21
C PRO A 30 -10.02 2.79 8.81
N GLY A 31 -9.07 3.71 8.99
CA GLY A 31 -9.15 5.01 8.36
C GLY A 31 -8.97 4.88 6.85
N VAL A 32 -9.48 5.86 6.09
CA VAL A 32 -9.39 5.91 4.61
C VAL A 32 -7.96 5.71 4.08
N LYS A 33 -6.94 6.05 4.89
CA LYS A 33 -5.51 5.90 4.57
C LYS A 33 -5.08 4.42 4.37
N PHE A 34 -5.67 3.48 5.10
CA PHE A 34 -5.36 2.05 4.95
C PHE A 34 -5.88 1.47 3.64
N PHE A 35 -7.06 1.93 3.18
CA PHE A 35 -7.59 1.57 1.87
C PHE A 35 -6.69 2.06 0.74
N ILE A 36 -6.22 3.30 0.83
CA ILE A 36 -5.30 3.89 -0.16
C ILE A 36 -3.99 3.09 -0.22
N PHE A 37 -3.44 2.69 0.93
CA PHE A 37 -2.25 1.84 0.97
C PHE A 37 -2.45 0.48 0.30
N ALA A 38 -3.59 -0.19 0.56
CA ALA A 38 -3.91 -1.48 -0.07
C ALA A 38 -4.08 -1.36 -1.59
N LEU A 39 -4.68 -0.26 -2.07
CA LEU A 39 -4.83 0.00 -3.49
C LEU A 39 -3.47 0.25 -4.17
N VAL A 40 -2.58 1.00 -3.51
CA VAL A 40 -1.21 1.22 -3.99
C VAL A 40 -0.41 -0.09 -4.03
N TYR A 41 -0.54 -0.93 -3.01
CA TYR A 41 0.09 -2.26 -2.99
C TYR A 41 -0.41 -3.15 -4.14
N LEU A 42 -1.71 -3.14 -4.43
CA LEU A 42 -2.28 -3.85 -5.57
C LEU A 42 -1.75 -3.34 -6.91
N LEU A 43 -1.57 -2.02 -7.05
CA LEU A 43 -0.99 -1.40 -8.24
C LEU A 43 0.47 -1.82 -8.46
N LEU A 44 1.25 -1.91 -7.38
CA LEU A 44 2.64 -2.36 -7.42
C LEU A 44 2.77 -3.86 -7.79
N ASP A 45 1.83 -4.71 -7.37
CA ASP A 45 1.80 -6.14 -7.73
C ASP A 45 1.53 -6.36 -9.24
N LEU A 46 0.86 -5.40 -9.88
CA LEU A 46 0.57 -5.42 -11.32
C LEU A 46 1.85 -5.30 -12.17
N GLU A 47 2.94 -4.74 -11.64
CA GLU A 47 4.23 -4.67 -12.32
C GLU A 47 4.78 -6.07 -12.62
N ILE A 48 4.73 -6.96 -11.63
CA ILE A 48 5.25 -8.33 -11.74
C ILE A 48 4.43 -9.14 -12.75
N LEU A 49 3.11 -8.90 -12.79
CA LEU A 49 2.20 -9.53 -13.75
C LEU A 49 2.55 -9.17 -15.20
N VAL A 50 3.03 -7.95 -15.45
CA VAL A 50 3.44 -7.49 -16.80
C VAL A 50 4.88 -7.91 -17.12
N ILE A 51 5.78 -7.89 -16.14
CA ILE A 51 7.19 -8.26 -16.32
C ILE A 51 7.34 -9.77 -16.59
N TYR A 52 6.54 -10.62 -15.95
CA TYR A 52 6.64 -12.07 -16.09
C TYR A 52 6.46 -12.60 -17.52
N PRO A 53 5.35 -12.29 -18.24
CA PRO A 53 5.15 -12.74 -19.61
C PRO A 53 6.22 -12.19 -20.55
N TYR A 54 6.70 -10.97 -20.32
CA TYR A 54 7.84 -10.43 -21.06
C TYR A 54 9.12 -11.25 -20.78
N GLY A 55 9.40 -11.58 -19.53
CA GLY A 55 10.57 -12.38 -19.11
C GLY A 55 10.63 -13.77 -19.75
N ILE A 56 9.48 -14.42 -19.98
CA ILE A 56 9.42 -15.74 -20.65
C ILE A 56 9.52 -15.64 -22.19
N SER A 57 9.26 -14.46 -22.76
CA SER A 57 9.19 -14.23 -24.20
C SER A 57 10.20 -13.18 -24.69
N VAL A 58 11.28 -12.97 -23.93
CA VAL A 58 12.34 -12.00 -24.26
C VAL A 58 12.92 -12.24 -25.65
N TYR A 59 13.01 -13.49 -26.08
CA TYR A 59 13.54 -13.85 -27.40
C TYR A 59 12.68 -13.35 -28.56
N ASP A 60 11.34 -13.39 -28.40
CA ASP A 60 10.40 -12.98 -29.45
C ASP A 60 10.12 -11.46 -29.39
N ASN A 61 10.02 -10.90 -28.19
CA ASN A 61 9.66 -9.50 -27.98
C ASN A 61 10.86 -8.54 -28.06
N GLY A 62 12.08 -9.04 -27.86
CA GLY A 62 13.34 -8.30 -27.99
C GLY A 62 13.35 -6.95 -27.25
N ILE A 63 14.02 -5.96 -27.84
CA ILE A 63 14.14 -4.60 -27.29
C ILE A 63 12.80 -3.86 -27.23
N TYR A 64 11.87 -4.18 -28.13
CA TYR A 64 10.58 -3.49 -28.21
C TYR A 64 9.74 -3.76 -26.95
N GLY A 65 9.62 -5.04 -26.57
CA GLY A 65 8.95 -5.41 -25.32
C GLY A 65 9.62 -4.80 -24.09
N LEU A 66 10.96 -4.70 -24.09
CA LEU A 66 11.72 -4.08 -23.01
C LEU A 66 11.32 -2.63 -22.79
N ILE A 67 11.22 -1.84 -23.87
CA ILE A 67 10.86 -0.41 -23.80
C ILE A 67 9.44 -0.25 -23.25
N VAL A 68 8.49 -1.08 -23.70
CA VAL A 68 7.11 -1.04 -23.22
C VAL A 68 7.04 -1.36 -21.72
N VAL A 69 7.75 -2.40 -21.27
CA VAL A 69 7.81 -2.78 -19.85
C VAL A 69 8.47 -1.68 -19.01
N LEU A 70 9.57 -1.08 -19.49
CA LEU A 70 10.23 0.02 -18.77
C LEU A 70 9.34 1.26 -18.63
N ILE A 71 8.61 1.63 -19.69
CA ILE A 71 7.65 2.74 -19.63
C ILE A 71 6.55 2.43 -18.62
N PHE A 72 6.03 1.20 -18.61
CA PHE A 72 4.99 0.77 -17.68
C PHE A 72 5.45 0.87 -16.22
N ILE A 73 6.62 0.31 -15.91
CA ILE A 73 7.23 0.38 -14.56
C ILE A 73 7.46 1.85 -14.17
N GLY A 74 7.97 2.67 -15.08
CA GLY A 74 8.21 4.09 -14.83
C GLY A 74 6.95 4.86 -14.46
N ILE A 75 5.82 4.59 -15.14
CA ILE A 75 4.53 5.22 -14.85
C ILE A 75 4.00 4.79 -13.48
N ILE A 76 4.02 3.49 -13.15
CA ILE A 76 3.55 3.01 -11.85
C ILE A 76 4.44 3.50 -10.71
N THR A 77 5.76 3.43 -10.88
CA THR A 77 6.73 3.93 -9.89
C THR A 77 6.55 5.43 -9.65
N ALA A 78 6.30 6.22 -10.70
CA ALA A 78 6.01 7.66 -10.53
C ALA A 78 4.72 7.90 -9.74
N GLY A 79 3.66 7.13 -9.99
CA GLY A 79 2.43 7.17 -9.20
C GLY A 79 2.66 6.79 -7.73
N PHE A 80 3.49 5.79 -7.48
CA PHE A 80 3.88 5.37 -6.13
C PHE A 80 4.63 6.47 -5.37
N VAL A 81 5.64 7.07 -6.00
CA VAL A 81 6.43 8.18 -5.42
C VAL A 81 5.54 9.38 -5.09
N PHE A 82 4.58 9.70 -5.96
CA PHE A 82 3.62 10.77 -5.71
C PHE A 82 2.76 10.52 -4.46
N GLU A 83 2.24 9.31 -4.31
CA GLU A 83 1.37 8.97 -3.16
C GLU A 83 2.16 8.92 -1.85
N LEU A 84 3.43 8.48 -1.88
CA LEU A 84 4.35 8.57 -0.73
C LEU A 84 4.59 10.02 -0.29
N GLY A 85 4.81 10.94 -1.24
CA GLY A 85 5.07 12.36 -0.96
C GLY A 85 3.89 13.08 -0.29
N LYS A 86 2.65 12.60 -0.46
CA LYS A 86 1.44 13.18 0.14
C LYS A 86 1.23 12.84 1.61
N ASN A 87 2.22 12.22 2.27
CA ASN A 87 2.11 11.79 3.67
C ASN A 87 0.89 10.88 3.92
N ALA A 88 0.49 10.08 2.93
CA ALA A 88 -0.59 9.09 3.09
C ALA A 88 -0.32 8.11 4.25
N LEU A 89 0.96 7.92 4.59
CA LEU A 89 1.46 7.10 5.71
C LEU A 89 1.45 7.80 7.08
N LYS A 90 1.14 9.09 7.17
CA LYS A 90 1.13 9.80 8.45
C LYS A 90 -0.15 9.46 9.22
N ILE A 91 -0.01 8.72 10.31
CA ILE A 91 -1.13 8.39 11.22
C ILE A 91 -1.24 9.51 12.26
N ASP A 92 -2.24 10.38 12.13
CA ASP A 92 -2.58 11.36 13.15
C ASP A 92 -3.46 10.70 14.22
N SER A 93 -3.06 10.78 15.48
CA SER A 93 -3.82 10.18 16.58
C SER A 93 -5.12 10.97 16.82
N ARG A 94 -6.28 10.29 16.75
CA ARG A 94 -7.61 10.90 17.01
C ARG A 94 -7.82 11.40 18.44
N GLN A 95 -6.82 11.23 19.30
CA GLN A 95 -6.90 11.58 20.71
C GLN A 95 -6.84 13.10 20.96
N SER A 96 -6.30 13.90 20.04
CA SER A 96 -6.08 15.35 20.26
C SER A 96 -7.35 16.11 20.67
N ASN A 97 -8.49 15.89 19.99
CA ASN A 97 -9.68 16.71 20.18
C ASN A 97 -10.44 16.39 21.48
N ASN A 98 -10.46 15.11 21.89
CA ASN A 98 -11.16 14.68 23.11
C ASN A 98 -10.43 15.11 24.39
N TYR A 99 -9.10 15.14 24.39
CA TYR A 99 -8.33 15.65 25.54
C TYR A 99 -8.48 17.16 25.70
N PHE A 100 -8.50 17.92 24.59
CA PHE A 100 -8.71 19.36 24.62
C PHE A 100 -10.11 19.73 25.15
N TYR A 101 -11.15 19.03 24.69
CA TYR A 101 -12.53 19.29 25.15
C TYR A 101 -12.72 18.92 26.63
N LYS A 102 -12.13 17.79 27.07
CA LYS A 102 -12.15 17.38 28.48
C LYS A 102 -11.41 18.38 29.37
N SER A 103 -10.25 18.88 28.94
CA SER A 103 -9.50 19.92 29.66
C SER A 103 -10.28 21.24 29.74
N LYS A 104 -10.85 21.73 28.63
CA LYS A 104 -11.71 22.92 28.63
C LYS A 104 -12.92 22.77 29.54
N LYS A 105 -13.57 21.60 29.52
CA LYS A 105 -14.71 21.31 30.41
C LYS A 105 -14.29 21.37 31.88
N PHE A 106 -13.12 20.83 32.21
CA PHE A 106 -12.59 20.86 33.57
C PHE A 106 -12.28 22.29 34.04
N ILE A 107 -11.67 23.11 33.17
CA ILE A 107 -11.38 24.54 33.45
C ILE A 107 -12.68 25.33 33.64
N ASN A 108 -13.68 25.12 32.77
CA ASN A 108 -14.97 25.79 32.90
C ASN A 108 -15.68 25.39 34.20
N MET A 109 -15.59 24.13 34.60
CA MET A 109 -16.16 23.65 35.86
C MET A 109 -15.55 24.39 37.07
N PHE A 110 -14.23 24.64 37.10
CA PHE A 110 -13.63 25.44 38.18
C PHE A 110 -14.03 26.91 38.17
N ASN A 111 -14.31 27.48 37.00
CA ASN A 111 -14.73 28.88 36.87
C ASN A 111 -16.20 29.09 37.26
N GLU A 112 -17.03 28.04 37.19
CA GLU A 112 -18.46 28.08 37.50
C GLU A 112 -18.74 27.96 39.02
N TYR A 113 -17.76 27.48 39.80
CA TYR A 113 -17.84 27.36 41.28
C TYR A 113 -17.12 28.49 42.04
N LYS A 114 -16.67 29.53 41.35
CA LYS A 114 -16.00 30.70 41.94
C LYS A 114 -16.89 31.93 41.86
#